data_AF-A0A9P5P993-F1
#
_entry.id   AF-A0A9P5P993-F1
#
_cell.length_a   1.000
_cell.length_b   1.000
_cell.length_c   1.000
_cell.angle_alpha   90.00
_cell.angle_beta   90.00
_cell.angle_gamma   90.00
#
_symmetry.space_group_name_H-M   'P 1'
#
loop_
_entity.id
_entity.type
_entity.pdbx_description
1 polymer ?
#
loop_
_entity_poly.entity_id
_entity_poly.type
_entity_poly.pdbx_seq_one_letter_code
_entity_poly.pdbx_strand_id
1 'polypeptide(L)'
;MNVSDQERLLSLILQEAEACHLPFKFLIVSRSEPEFWKLFNQYSAFVDQNEIGPSTESNEDIQVFLRLEFSKIRNRPIYRQAMEGTEPHWPGDDIISGFVEKACGQFIYATTVMKYVDDIGPESDEPDNDVPIKRLEIIKQVLVPDHLTSPYGALDRLYKQVLDHSQNESKDKSHGQLLDIMSHVLCPLSIQGELANIVTNFATPFASNIESLLGMSQGKVAIVLSRLYSVLSIPQCSNEVITRHHSSFEDFLTDPNRSGRY
;
A
#
# COMPACT_ATOMS: atom_id res chain seq x y z
N MET A 1 -15.42 4.95 12.65
CA MET A 1 -16.89 4.88 12.51
C MET A 1 -17.23 3.39 12.43
N ASN A 2 -18.14 2.88 13.25
CA ASN A 2 -18.47 1.45 13.22
C ASN A 2 -19.41 1.17 12.03
N VAL A 3 -19.43 -0.05 11.49
CA VAL A 3 -20.25 -0.47 10.33
C VAL A 3 -21.73 -0.11 10.53
N SER A 4 -22.24 -0.27 11.75
CA SER A 4 -23.61 0.12 12.10
C SER A 4 -23.92 1.61 11.93
N ASP A 5 -22.93 2.49 12.16
CA ASP A 5 -23.10 3.93 11.94
C ASP A 5 -23.10 4.26 10.44
N GLN A 6 -22.29 3.55 9.64
CA GLN A 6 -22.22 3.72 8.19
C GLN A 6 -23.54 3.28 7.52
N GLU A 7 -24.07 2.11 7.90
CA GLU A 7 -25.37 1.62 7.42
C GLU A 7 -26.50 2.60 7.76
N ARG A 8 -26.49 3.14 8.98
CA ARG A 8 -27.49 4.13 9.41
C ARG A 8 -27.40 5.41 8.59
N LEU A 9 -26.19 5.94 8.38
CA LEU A 9 -25.99 7.14 7.57
C LEU A 9 -26.45 6.91 6.12
N LEU A 10 -26.06 5.79 5.52
CA LEU A 10 -26.47 5.42 4.17
C LEU A 10 -27.99 5.30 4.06
N SER A 11 -28.63 4.66 5.03
CA SER A 11 -30.09 4.54 5.07
C SER A 11 -30.79 5.90 5.11
N LEU A 12 -30.28 6.84 5.92
CA LEU A 12 -30.81 8.20 5.98
C LEU A 12 -30.63 8.95 4.65
N ILE A 13 -29.45 8.86 4.04
CA ILE A 13 -29.18 9.49 2.74
C ILE A 13 -30.16 8.95 1.68
N LEU A 14 -30.35 7.64 1.62
CA LEU A 14 -31.22 6.99 0.63
C LEU A 14 -32.68 7.34 0.84
N GLN A 15 -33.17 7.34 2.09
CA GLN A 15 -34.55 7.73 2.41
C GLN A 15 -34.84 9.18 2.05
N GLU A 16 -33.93 10.10 2.37
CA GLU A 16 -34.11 11.52 2.06
C GLU A 16 -33.99 11.80 0.55
N ALA A 17 -33.11 11.08 -0.15
CA ALA A 17 -32.99 11.17 -1.60
C ALA A 17 -34.23 10.62 -2.34
N GLU A 18 -34.93 9.64 -1.77
CA GLU A 18 -36.20 9.13 -2.28
C GLU A 18 -37.37 10.09 -2.00
N ALA A 19 -37.46 10.58 -0.76
CA ALA A 19 -38.56 11.42 -0.31
C ALA A 19 -38.49 12.85 -0.84
N CYS A 20 -37.29 13.38 -1.05
CA CYS A 20 -37.05 14.76 -1.46
C CYS A 20 -36.19 14.82 -2.74
N HIS A 21 -36.56 15.69 -3.67
CA HIS A 21 -35.66 16.07 -4.75
C HIS A 21 -34.56 16.99 -4.22
N LEU A 22 -33.52 16.38 -3.63
CA LEU A 22 -32.36 17.09 -3.11
C LEU A 22 -31.64 17.83 -4.26
N PRO A 23 -31.16 19.07 -4.04
CA PRO A 23 -30.51 19.87 -5.09
C PRO A 23 -29.06 19.42 -5.39
N PHE A 24 -28.64 18.26 -4.88
CA PHE A 24 -27.29 17.72 -5.03
C PHE A 24 -27.32 16.19 -5.20
N LYS A 25 -26.26 15.66 -5.83
CA LYS A 25 -26.07 14.23 -6.03
C LYS A 25 -25.05 13.69 -5.02
N PHE A 26 -25.26 12.47 -4.56
CA PHE A 26 -24.29 11.76 -3.74
C PHE A 26 -23.43 10.85 -4.62
N LEU A 27 -22.12 10.91 -4.45
CA LEU A 27 -21.19 9.90 -4.93
C LEU A 27 -20.71 9.11 -3.72
N ILE A 28 -21.08 7.83 -3.65
CA ILE A 28 -20.67 6.94 -2.58
C ILE A 28 -19.64 5.98 -3.14
N VAL A 29 -18.46 5.97 -2.52
CA VAL A 29 -17.39 5.03 -2.86
C VAL A 29 -17.20 4.12 -1.66
N SER A 30 -17.40 2.82 -1.88
CA SER A 30 -17.31 1.80 -0.83
C SER A 30 -16.66 0.53 -1.38
N ARG A 31 -16.10 -0.30 -0.51
CA ARG A 31 -15.73 -1.67 -0.89
C ARG A 31 -17.01 -2.49 -1.06
N SER A 32 -16.95 -3.56 -1.85
CA SER A 32 -18.08 -4.48 -2.04
C SER A 32 -18.37 -5.25 -0.74
N GLU A 33 -19.13 -4.62 0.15
CA GLU A 33 -19.66 -5.23 1.38
C GLU A 33 -21.10 -5.69 1.09
N PRO A 34 -21.45 -6.97 1.32
CA PRO A 34 -22.74 -7.54 0.93
C PRO A 34 -23.97 -6.78 1.46
N GLU A 35 -23.84 -6.19 2.64
CA GLU A 35 -24.82 -5.33 3.30
C GLU A 35 -25.15 -4.07 2.48
N PHE A 36 -24.14 -3.38 1.96
CA PHE A 36 -24.34 -2.18 1.13
C PHE A 36 -24.92 -2.53 -0.24
N TRP A 37 -24.46 -3.64 -0.84
CA TRP A 37 -25.04 -4.14 -2.09
C TRP A 37 -26.53 -4.44 -1.97
N LYS A 38 -26.95 -5.11 -0.88
CA LYS A 38 -28.38 -5.36 -0.60
C LYS A 38 -29.15 -4.06 -0.42
N LEU A 39 -28.58 -3.11 0.31
CA LEU A 39 -29.22 -1.83 0.57
C LEU A 39 -29.41 -1.03 -0.73
N PHE A 40 -28.36 -0.86 -1.54
CA PHE A 40 -28.46 -0.11 -2.81
C PHE A 40 -29.41 -0.78 -3.81
N ASN A 41 -29.48 -2.11 -3.84
CA ASN A 41 -30.43 -2.83 -4.69
C ASN A 41 -31.90 -2.57 -4.30
N GLN A 42 -32.20 -2.25 -3.04
CA GLN A 42 -33.57 -1.86 -2.65
C GLN A 42 -33.98 -0.51 -3.24
N TYR A 43 -33.01 0.34 -3.55
CA TYR A 43 -33.22 1.71 -4.06
C TYR A 43 -32.75 1.86 -5.53
N SER A 44 -32.72 0.76 -6.29
CA SER A 44 -32.19 0.73 -7.67
C SER A 44 -32.96 1.62 -8.66
N ALA A 45 -34.14 2.14 -8.28
CA ALA A 45 -34.91 3.08 -9.09
C ALA A 45 -34.25 4.46 -9.21
N PHE A 46 -33.38 4.84 -8.27
CA PHE A 46 -32.69 6.13 -8.28
C PHE A 46 -31.21 6.05 -7.89
N VAL A 47 -30.72 4.89 -7.46
CA VAL A 47 -29.29 4.61 -7.25
C VAL A 47 -28.74 3.93 -8.49
N ASP A 48 -27.76 4.57 -9.12
CA ASP A 48 -26.93 3.95 -10.14
C ASP A 48 -25.71 3.28 -9.47
N GLN A 49 -25.53 1.98 -9.72
CA GLN A 49 -24.46 1.19 -9.12
C GLN A 49 -23.46 0.80 -10.21
N ASN A 50 -22.22 1.26 -10.07
CA ASN A 50 -21.12 0.91 -10.96
C ASN A 50 -20.05 0.17 -10.15
N GLU A 51 -19.86 -1.12 -10.45
CA GLU A 51 -18.80 -1.90 -9.83
C GLU A 51 -17.46 -1.57 -10.50
N ILE A 52 -16.52 -1.03 -9.73
CA ILE A 52 -15.16 -0.77 -10.18
C ILE A 52 -14.31 -1.92 -9.64
N GLY A 53 -13.96 -2.86 -10.51
CA GLY A 53 -13.26 -4.08 -10.12
C GLY A 53 -12.44 -4.68 -11.26
N PRO A 54 -11.84 -5.86 -11.03
CA PRO A 54 -11.05 -6.56 -12.02
C PRO A 54 -11.80 -6.76 -13.35
N SER A 55 -11.30 -6.15 -14.41
CA SER A 55 -11.86 -6.25 -15.76
C SER A 55 -10.74 -6.35 -16.80
N THR A 56 -11.09 -6.76 -18.02
CA THR A 56 -10.16 -6.72 -19.16
C THR A 56 -9.63 -5.31 -19.39
N GLU A 57 -10.51 -4.31 -19.34
CA GLU A 57 -10.17 -2.89 -19.47
C GLU A 57 -9.18 -2.45 -18.37
N SER A 58 -9.41 -2.87 -17.11
CA SER A 58 -8.50 -2.57 -16.01
C SER A 58 -7.10 -3.17 -16.24
N ASN A 59 -7.02 -4.36 -16.83
CA ASN A 59 -5.73 -4.98 -17.17
C ASN A 59 -5.02 -4.25 -18.31
N GLU A 60 -5.76 -3.78 -19.31
CA GLU A 60 -5.22 -2.94 -20.40
C GLU A 60 -4.68 -1.61 -19.85
N ASP A 61 -5.44 -0.95 -18.98
CA ASP A 61 -5.02 0.29 -18.33
C ASP A 61 -3.78 0.08 -17.44
N ILE A 62 -3.73 -1.02 -16.68
CA ILE A 62 -2.55 -1.39 -15.89
C ILE A 62 -1.35 -1.65 -16.79
N GLN A 63 -1.53 -2.28 -17.95
CA GLN A 63 -0.45 -2.50 -18.90
C GLN A 63 0.12 -1.17 -19.41
N VAL A 64 -0.75 -0.22 -19.79
CA VAL A 64 -0.35 1.13 -20.21
C VAL A 64 0.37 1.86 -19.07
N PHE A 65 -0.17 1.80 -17.86
CA PHE A 65 0.43 2.39 -16.67
C PHE A 65 1.84 1.84 -16.41
N LEU A 66 2.02 0.51 -16.38
CA LEU A 66 3.31 -0.13 -16.14
C LEU A 66 4.33 0.25 -17.21
N ARG A 67 3.95 0.25 -18.50
CA ARG A 67 4.83 0.68 -19.60
C ARG A 67 5.31 2.11 -19.40
N LEU A 68 4.39 3.01 -19.06
CA LEU A 68 4.71 4.42 -18.84
C LEU A 68 5.66 4.61 -17.66
N GLU A 69 5.37 3.98 -16.52
CA GLU A 69 6.17 4.12 -15.30
C GLU A 69 7.56 3.49 -15.44
N PHE A 70 7.67 2.29 -16.03
CA PHE A 70 8.98 1.69 -16.33
C PHE A 70 9.78 2.56 -17.30
N SER A 71 9.14 3.16 -18.31
CA SER A 71 9.82 4.10 -19.21
C SER A 71 10.31 5.34 -18.47
N LYS A 72 9.51 5.88 -17.54
CA LYS A 72 9.94 7.00 -16.69
C LYS A 72 11.17 6.61 -15.88
N ILE A 73 11.13 5.48 -15.17
CA ILE A 73 12.24 4.93 -14.38
C ILE A 73 13.49 4.80 -15.25
N ARG A 74 13.42 4.08 -16.39
CA ARG A 74 14.55 3.89 -17.30
C ARG A 74 15.20 5.22 -17.74
N ASN A 75 14.38 6.25 -17.96
CA ASN A 75 14.83 7.54 -18.47
C ASN A 75 15.22 8.54 -17.37
N ARG A 76 15.13 8.19 -16.08
CA ARG A 76 15.56 9.10 -15.00
C ARG A 76 17.08 9.35 -15.09
N PRO A 77 17.54 10.61 -14.99
CA PRO A 77 18.97 10.94 -15.10
C PRO A 77 19.87 10.17 -14.13
N ILE A 78 19.39 9.92 -12.91
CA ILE A 78 20.13 9.19 -11.86
C ILE A 78 20.45 7.75 -12.26
N TYR A 79 19.59 7.08 -13.05
CA TYR A 79 19.80 5.67 -13.43
C TYR A 79 20.45 5.51 -14.80
N ARG A 80 20.77 6.61 -15.49
CA ARG A 80 21.22 6.58 -16.89
C ARG A 80 22.36 5.58 -17.11
N GLN A 81 23.39 5.63 -16.26
CA GLN A 81 24.56 4.76 -16.39
C GLN A 81 24.23 3.28 -16.20
N ALA A 82 23.35 2.93 -15.25
CA ALA A 82 22.93 1.55 -15.06
C ALA A 82 22.00 1.06 -16.18
N MET A 83 21.17 1.96 -16.72
CA MET A 83 20.19 1.66 -17.77
C MET A 83 20.80 1.56 -19.18
N GLU A 84 22.04 2.03 -19.40
CA GLU A 84 22.72 1.96 -20.70
C GLU A 84 22.83 0.53 -21.25
N GLY A 85 22.95 -0.48 -20.36
CA GLY A 85 23.00 -1.89 -20.75
C GLY A 85 21.64 -2.58 -20.90
N THR A 86 20.54 -1.86 -20.64
CA THR A 86 19.18 -2.43 -20.69
C THR A 86 18.51 -2.25 -22.05
N GLU A 87 17.54 -3.10 -22.35
CA GLU A 87 16.78 -3.00 -23.59
C GLU A 87 16.01 -1.66 -23.71
N PRO A 88 15.76 -1.17 -24.94
CA PRO A 88 14.99 0.07 -25.15
C PRO A 88 13.60 0.04 -24.50
N HIS A 89 12.98 -1.15 -24.43
CA HIS A 89 11.65 -1.38 -23.88
C HIS A 89 11.71 -2.06 -22.50
N TRP A 90 12.80 -1.86 -21.75
CA TRP A 90 12.95 -2.40 -20.39
C TRP A 90 11.67 -2.16 -19.56
N PRO A 91 11.15 -3.20 -18.87
CA PRO A 91 11.77 -4.50 -18.61
C PRO A 91 11.50 -5.59 -19.66
N GLY A 92 10.78 -5.29 -20.74
CA GLY A 92 10.34 -6.27 -21.73
C GLY A 92 8.89 -6.73 -21.52
N ASP A 93 8.26 -7.18 -22.61
CA ASP A 93 6.82 -7.42 -22.66
C ASP A 93 6.36 -8.60 -21.78
N ASP A 94 7.18 -9.64 -21.65
CA ASP A 94 6.87 -10.81 -20.83
C ASP A 94 6.76 -10.45 -19.35
N ILE A 95 7.67 -9.59 -18.87
CA ILE A 95 7.68 -9.12 -17.48
C ILE A 95 6.47 -8.23 -17.20
N ILE A 96 6.15 -7.32 -18.14
CA ILE A 96 4.96 -6.46 -18.02
C ILE A 96 3.70 -7.33 -17.99
N SER A 97 3.58 -8.29 -18.89
CA SER A 97 2.42 -9.20 -18.97
C SER A 97 2.26 -10.01 -17.68
N GLY A 98 3.37 -10.49 -17.10
CA GLY A 98 3.34 -11.16 -15.81
C GLY A 98 2.83 -10.26 -14.68
N PHE A 99 3.25 -9.00 -14.62
CA PHE A 99 2.72 -8.07 -13.60
C PHE A 99 1.25 -7.72 -13.82
N VAL A 100 0.80 -7.57 -15.07
CA VAL A 100 -0.62 -7.37 -15.40
C VAL A 100 -1.45 -8.56 -14.92
N GLU A 101 -1.01 -9.78 -15.23
CA GLU A 101 -1.69 -11.00 -14.78
C GLU A 101 -1.77 -11.07 -13.25
N LYS A 102 -0.66 -10.81 -12.54
CA LYS A 102 -0.66 -10.83 -11.07
C LYS A 102 -1.46 -9.68 -10.44
N ALA A 103 -1.58 -8.54 -11.12
CA ALA A 103 -2.36 -7.43 -10.63
C ALA A 103 -3.85 -7.76 -10.59
N CYS A 104 -4.34 -8.66 -11.46
CA CYS A 104 -5.75 -9.03 -11.54
C CYS A 104 -6.67 -7.78 -11.51
N GLY A 105 -6.37 -6.77 -12.33
CA GLY A 105 -7.10 -5.50 -12.37
C GLY A 105 -6.94 -4.56 -11.16
N GLN A 106 -6.08 -4.89 -10.19
CA GLN A 106 -5.85 -4.08 -8.99
C GLN A 106 -4.65 -3.16 -9.16
N PHE A 107 -4.90 -1.86 -9.38
CA PHE A 107 -3.85 -0.84 -9.49
C PHE A 107 -2.92 -0.74 -8.26
N ILE A 108 -3.40 -1.12 -7.08
CA ILE A 108 -2.55 -1.14 -5.88
C ILE A 108 -1.35 -2.08 -6.06
N TYR A 109 -1.54 -3.22 -6.74
CA TYR A 109 -0.44 -4.12 -7.06
C TYR A 109 0.59 -3.42 -7.96
N ALA A 110 0.14 -2.89 -9.10
CA ALA A 110 1.00 -2.24 -10.07
C ALA A 110 1.75 -1.03 -9.48
N THR A 111 1.06 -0.18 -8.72
CA THR A 111 1.66 0.99 -8.05
C THR A 111 2.65 0.58 -6.96
N THR A 112 2.38 -0.48 -6.18
CA THR A 112 3.37 -1.01 -5.23
C THR A 112 4.60 -1.58 -5.93
N VAL A 113 4.45 -2.29 -7.06
CA VAL A 113 5.59 -2.74 -7.88
C VAL A 113 6.43 -1.54 -8.33
N MET A 114 5.80 -0.49 -8.89
CA MET A 114 6.52 0.69 -9.39
C MET A 114 7.24 1.42 -8.26
N LYS A 115 6.55 1.68 -7.14
CA LYS A 115 7.18 2.30 -5.98
C LYS A 115 8.30 1.45 -5.40
N TYR A 116 8.17 0.12 -5.41
CA TYR A 116 9.24 -0.76 -4.96
C TYR A 116 10.46 -0.69 -5.88
N VAL A 117 10.27 -0.80 -7.19
CA VAL A 117 11.35 -0.74 -8.17
C VAL A 117 12.06 0.61 -8.15
N ASP A 118 11.32 1.70 -7.99
CA ASP A 118 11.85 3.07 -7.99
C ASP A 118 12.19 3.62 -6.59
N ASP A 119 12.22 2.78 -5.57
CA ASP A 119 12.49 3.25 -4.20
C ASP A 119 13.99 3.49 -4.00
N ILE A 120 14.35 4.76 -4.13
CA ILE A 120 15.71 5.29 -3.95
C ILE A 120 16.07 5.41 -2.45
N GLY A 121 15.12 5.24 -1.53
CA GLY A 121 15.29 5.59 -0.13
C GLY A 121 15.55 7.09 0.07
N PRO A 122 15.85 7.54 1.29
CA PRO A 122 16.36 8.89 1.51
C PRO A 122 17.67 9.05 0.74
N GLU A 123 17.86 10.25 0.17
CA GLU A 123 19.05 10.63 -0.62
C GLU A 123 20.33 10.19 0.10
N SER A 124 20.88 9.05 -0.32
CA SER A 124 22.22 8.65 0.08
C SER A 124 23.21 9.45 -0.76
N ASP A 125 24.32 9.87 -0.14
CA ASP A 125 25.37 10.65 -0.79
C ASP A 125 25.98 9.94 -2.03
N GLU A 126 25.78 8.62 -2.14
CA GLU A 126 25.99 7.84 -3.35
C GLU A 126 24.67 7.17 -3.76
N PRO A 127 23.99 7.62 -4.83
CA PRO A 127 22.83 6.90 -5.35
C PRO A 127 23.31 5.57 -5.96
N ASP A 128 22.74 4.47 -5.47
CA ASP A 128 22.95 3.15 -6.07
C ASP A 128 22.17 3.11 -7.41
N ASN A 129 22.85 3.48 -8.49
CA ASN A 129 22.22 3.79 -9.78
C ASN A 129 21.55 2.57 -10.43
N ASP A 130 21.84 1.34 -10.00
CA ASP A 130 21.26 0.10 -10.51
C ASP A 130 20.11 -0.47 -9.66
N VAL A 131 19.65 0.28 -8.65
CA VAL A 131 18.53 -0.09 -7.76
C VAL A 131 17.31 -0.61 -8.52
N PRO A 132 16.82 0.04 -9.59
CA PRO A 132 15.66 -0.47 -10.31
C PRO A 132 15.88 -1.85 -10.93
N ILE A 133 17.10 -2.13 -11.39
CA ILE A 133 17.45 -3.42 -12.00
C ILE A 133 17.49 -4.50 -10.92
N LYS A 134 18.20 -4.24 -9.81
CA LYS A 134 18.28 -5.16 -8.67
C LYS A 134 16.89 -5.48 -8.10
N ARG A 135 16.08 -4.46 -7.86
CA ARG A 135 14.73 -4.61 -7.28
C ARG A 135 13.76 -5.29 -8.23
N LEU A 136 13.87 -5.03 -9.53
CA LEU A 136 13.11 -5.78 -10.52
C LEU A 136 13.47 -7.28 -10.48
N GLU A 137 14.76 -7.64 -10.38
CA GLU A 137 15.15 -9.05 -10.26
C GLU A 137 14.63 -9.72 -8.99
N ILE A 138 14.52 -8.99 -7.89
CA ILE A 138 13.91 -9.49 -6.65
C ILE A 138 12.41 -9.72 -6.82
N ILE A 139 11.69 -8.77 -7.41
CA ILE A 139 10.22 -8.85 -7.51
C ILE A 139 9.75 -9.77 -8.65
N LYS A 140 10.59 -10.08 -9.63
CA LYS A 140 10.30 -11.13 -10.63
C LYS A 140 10.05 -12.50 -9.99
N GLN A 141 10.60 -12.76 -8.80
CA GLN A 141 10.36 -14.01 -8.08
C GLN A 141 8.87 -14.20 -7.70
N VAL A 142 8.11 -13.11 -7.56
CA VAL A 142 6.66 -13.21 -7.26
C VAL A 142 5.80 -13.51 -8.50
N LEU A 143 6.39 -13.46 -9.71
CA LEU A 143 5.70 -13.77 -10.97
C LEU A 143 5.51 -15.28 -11.19
N VAL A 144 6.17 -16.13 -10.40
CA VAL A 144 6.04 -17.59 -10.50
C VAL A 144 4.56 -18.00 -10.35
N PRO A 145 4.03 -18.89 -11.21
CA PRO A 145 2.66 -19.40 -11.08
C PRO A 145 2.49 -20.14 -9.75
N ASP A 146 1.36 -19.93 -9.09
CA ASP A 146 1.09 -20.57 -7.81
C ASP A 146 -0.42 -20.75 -7.64
N HIS A 147 -0.82 -21.83 -6.98
CA HIS A 147 -2.22 -22.23 -6.79
C HIS A 147 -2.88 -21.50 -5.63
N LEU A 148 -2.78 -20.17 -5.60
CA LEU A 148 -3.41 -19.41 -4.54
C LEU A 148 -4.93 -19.44 -4.67
N THR A 149 -5.57 -19.68 -3.54
CA THR A 149 -7.03 -19.68 -3.38
C THR A 149 -7.58 -18.33 -2.92
N SER A 150 -6.71 -17.38 -2.52
CA SER A 150 -7.12 -16.07 -1.99
C SER A 150 -7.19 -14.99 -3.09
N PRO A 151 -8.25 -14.15 -3.11
CA PRO A 151 -8.37 -13.03 -4.06
C PRO A 151 -7.28 -11.96 -3.91
N TYR A 152 -6.59 -11.92 -2.77
CA TYR A 152 -5.49 -10.99 -2.49
C TYR A 152 -4.12 -11.62 -2.60
N GLY A 153 -4.01 -12.92 -2.86
CA GLY A 153 -2.76 -13.60 -2.53
C GLY A 153 -1.57 -13.20 -3.43
N ALA A 154 -1.80 -12.65 -4.63
CA ALA A 154 -0.72 -12.02 -5.41
C ALA A 154 -0.18 -10.75 -4.71
N LEU A 155 -1.07 -9.89 -4.21
CA LEU A 155 -0.71 -8.69 -3.44
C LEU A 155 -0.06 -9.06 -2.10
N ASP A 156 -0.55 -10.09 -1.41
CA ASP A 156 0.03 -10.58 -0.15
C ASP A 156 1.45 -11.09 -0.36
N ARG A 157 1.73 -11.80 -1.47
CA ARG A 157 3.09 -12.20 -1.83
C ARG A 157 3.97 -11.00 -2.14
N LEU A 158 3.45 -10.00 -2.84
CA LEU A 158 4.19 -8.77 -3.10
C LEU A 158 4.58 -8.09 -1.78
N TYR A 159 3.65 -7.95 -0.83
CA TYR A 159 3.96 -7.40 0.49
C TYR A 159 4.98 -8.24 1.26
N LYS A 160 4.87 -9.57 1.25
CA LYS A 160 5.87 -10.46 1.85
C LYS A 160 7.25 -10.26 1.24
N GLN A 161 7.36 -10.18 -0.09
CA GLN A 161 8.63 -9.97 -0.77
C GLN A 161 9.27 -8.63 -0.39
N VAL A 162 8.47 -7.57 -0.28
CA VAL A 162 8.93 -6.25 0.17
C VAL A 162 9.47 -6.32 1.61
N LEU A 163 8.74 -6.97 2.52
CA LEU A 163 9.13 -7.12 3.92
C LEU A 163 10.39 -8.01 4.07
N ASP A 164 10.43 -9.15 3.37
CA ASP A 164 11.56 -10.07 3.36
C ASP A 164 12.83 -9.37 2.88
N HIS A 165 12.74 -8.61 1.79
CA HIS A 165 13.86 -7.86 1.25
C HIS A 165 14.36 -6.79 2.23
N SER A 166 13.46 -6.01 2.85
CA SER A 166 13.86 -4.98 3.83
C SER A 166 14.65 -5.56 5.01
N GLN A 167 14.36 -6.80 5.40
CA GLN A 167 14.99 -7.46 6.53
C GLN A 167 16.34 -8.08 6.17
N ASN A 168 16.45 -8.68 4.98
CA ASN A 168 17.67 -9.34 4.55
C ASN A 168 18.83 -8.35 4.30
N GLU A 169 18.54 -7.13 3.86
CA GLU A 169 19.56 -6.10 3.62
C GLU A 169 19.94 -5.28 4.86
N SER A 170 19.08 -5.28 5.88
CA SER A 170 19.37 -4.59 7.14
C SER A 170 20.53 -5.29 7.85
N LYS A 171 21.70 -4.64 7.87
CA LYS A 171 22.90 -5.11 8.61
C LYS A 171 22.62 -5.33 10.10
N ASP A 172 21.61 -4.63 10.63
CA ASP A 172 21.12 -4.78 11.99
C ASP A 172 20.00 -5.83 12.02
N LYS A 173 20.36 -7.07 12.32
CA LYS A 173 19.49 -8.25 12.31
C LYS A 173 18.53 -8.25 13.51
N SER A 174 17.53 -7.38 13.51
CA SER A 174 16.47 -7.49 14.49
C SER A 174 15.11 -7.40 13.82
N HIS A 175 14.67 -8.54 13.27
CA HIS A 175 13.29 -8.77 12.82
C HIS A 175 12.27 -8.25 13.85
N GLY A 176 12.58 -8.40 15.15
CA GLY A 176 11.79 -7.85 16.25
C GLY A 176 11.63 -6.33 16.19
N GLN A 177 12.68 -5.56 15.91
CA GLN A 177 12.57 -4.08 15.83
C GLN A 177 11.62 -3.63 14.73
N LEU A 178 11.63 -4.30 13.56
CA LEU A 178 10.70 -3.97 12.49
C LEU A 178 9.26 -4.23 12.93
N LEU A 179 8.99 -5.40 13.53
CA LEU A 179 7.64 -5.74 14.01
C LEU A 179 7.19 -4.80 15.13
N ASP A 180 8.06 -4.45 16.08
CA ASP A 180 7.77 -3.51 17.16
C ASP A 180 7.39 -2.13 16.60
N ILE A 181 8.18 -1.61 15.65
CA ILE A 181 7.88 -0.33 14.97
C ILE A 181 6.58 -0.44 14.18
N MET A 182 6.37 -1.51 13.41
CA MET A 182 5.17 -1.71 12.61
C MET A 182 3.92 -1.80 13.49
N SER A 183 3.99 -2.48 14.63
CA SER A 183 2.89 -2.54 15.60
C SER A 183 2.45 -1.14 16.04
N HIS A 184 3.38 -0.23 16.29
CA HIS A 184 3.07 1.17 16.65
C HIS A 184 2.52 1.99 15.47
N VAL A 185 2.99 1.74 14.24
CA VAL A 185 2.49 2.42 13.03
C VAL A 185 1.06 1.96 12.69
N LEU A 186 0.74 0.68 12.88
CA LEU A 186 -0.57 0.10 12.57
C LEU A 186 -1.61 0.37 13.65
N CYS A 187 -1.22 0.23 14.92
CA CYS A 187 -2.11 0.40 16.06
C CYS A 187 -1.58 1.51 16.97
N PRO A 188 -1.82 2.79 16.62
CA PRO A 188 -1.68 3.90 17.56
C PRO A 188 -2.34 3.56 18.89
N LEU A 189 -1.66 3.80 20.01
CA LEU A 189 -2.23 3.56 21.34
C LEU A 189 -3.61 4.22 21.46
N SER A 190 -4.68 3.43 21.44
CA SER A 190 -6.03 3.91 21.73
C SER A 190 -6.23 3.90 23.24
N ILE A 191 -6.11 5.07 23.86
CA ILE A 191 -6.40 5.23 25.28
C ILE A 191 -7.56 6.22 25.43
N GLN A 192 -8.68 5.72 25.96
CA GLN A 192 -9.76 6.56 26.51
C GLN A 192 -9.47 6.87 27.99
N GLY A 193 -9.68 8.12 28.41
CA GLY A 193 -9.64 8.52 29.83
C GLY A 193 -8.87 9.82 30.08
N GLU A 194 -8.74 10.22 31.36
CA GLU A 194 -8.10 11.48 31.78
C GLU A 194 -6.62 11.59 31.38
N LEU A 195 -5.94 10.47 31.14
CA LEU A 195 -4.56 10.41 30.66
C LEU A 195 -4.44 10.48 29.13
N ALA A 196 -5.55 10.53 28.39
CA ALA A 196 -5.56 10.52 26.93
C ALA A 196 -4.65 11.63 26.38
N ASN A 197 -4.71 12.86 26.90
CA ASN A 197 -3.91 13.98 26.38
C ASN A 197 -2.39 13.82 26.56
N ILE A 198 -1.94 13.05 27.57
CA ILE A 198 -0.51 12.78 27.80
C ILE A 198 -0.04 11.65 26.87
N VAL A 199 -0.88 10.63 26.67
CA VAL A 199 -0.52 9.46 25.86
C VAL A 199 -0.80 9.67 24.37
N THR A 200 -1.71 10.57 23.98
CA THR A 200 -1.94 10.96 22.57
C THR A 200 -0.68 11.47 21.89
N ASN A 201 0.19 12.14 22.67
CA ASN A 201 1.49 12.57 22.18
C ASN A 201 2.38 11.38 21.79
N PHE A 202 2.27 10.22 22.44
CA PHE A 202 3.00 8.99 22.08
C PHE A 202 2.21 8.05 21.15
N ALA A 203 0.88 8.21 21.09
CA ALA A 203 0.02 7.40 20.24
C ALA A 203 0.21 7.73 18.76
N THR A 204 0.54 8.99 18.45
CA THR A 204 0.78 9.39 17.06
C THR A 204 2.05 8.72 16.55
N PRO A 205 2.03 8.05 15.38
CA PRO A 205 3.18 7.29 14.86
C PRO A 205 4.23 8.21 14.23
N PHE A 206 4.75 9.14 15.03
CA PHE A 206 5.94 9.91 14.73
C PHE A 206 7.17 9.05 14.97
N ALA A 207 8.19 9.17 14.12
CA ALA A 207 9.44 8.45 14.31
C ALA A 207 10.06 8.77 15.69
N SER A 208 10.03 10.05 16.11
CA SER A 208 10.56 10.50 17.41
C SER A 208 9.85 9.86 18.61
N ASN A 209 8.53 9.64 18.51
CA ASN A 209 7.75 8.99 19.55
C ASN A 209 8.10 7.51 19.67
N ILE A 210 8.16 6.82 18.52
CA ILE A 210 8.48 5.39 18.47
C ILE A 210 9.92 5.18 18.98
N GLU A 211 10.86 6.04 18.59
CA GLU A 211 12.24 6.01 19.08
C GLU A 211 12.30 6.19 20.59
N SER A 212 11.59 7.18 21.12
CA SER A 212 11.54 7.43 22.57
C SER A 212 10.90 6.27 23.34
N LEU A 213 9.82 5.69 22.79
CA LEU A 213 9.08 4.60 23.43
C LEU A 213 9.87 3.28 23.44
N LEU A 214 10.56 2.97 22.35
CA LEU A 214 11.36 1.76 22.20
C LEU A 214 12.81 1.91 22.67
N GLY A 215 13.19 3.09 23.18
CA GLY A 215 14.55 3.38 23.65
C GLY A 215 15.61 3.35 22.52
N MET A 216 15.23 3.72 21.30
CA MET A 216 16.10 3.73 20.13
C MET A 216 16.82 5.07 19.98
N SER A 217 17.97 5.05 19.29
CA SER A 217 18.67 6.27 18.90
C SER A 217 17.87 7.07 17.87
N GLN A 218 18.02 8.40 17.87
CA GLN A 218 17.41 9.27 16.86
C GLN A 218 17.75 8.82 15.43
N GLY A 219 16.75 8.77 14.56
CA GLY A 219 16.88 8.35 13.16
C GLY A 219 16.83 6.83 12.95
N LYS A 220 16.81 6.03 14.03
CA LYS A 220 16.77 4.57 13.93
C LYS A 220 15.48 4.08 13.27
N VAL A 221 14.34 4.69 13.56
CA VAL A 221 13.05 4.29 12.95
C VAL A 221 13.07 4.56 11.46
N ALA A 222 13.57 5.72 11.04
CA ALA A 222 13.73 6.04 9.62
C ALA A 222 14.64 5.04 8.90
N ILE A 223 15.75 4.63 9.54
CA ILE A 223 16.67 3.61 9.00
C ILE A 223 15.96 2.25 8.86
N VAL A 224 15.26 1.78 9.90
CA VAL A 224 14.58 0.48 9.87
C VAL A 224 13.47 0.45 8.83
N LEU A 225 12.74 1.55 8.65
CA LEU A 225 11.66 1.65 7.67
C LEU A 225 12.14 2.05 6.27
N SER A 226 13.41 2.43 6.08
CA SER A 226 13.94 3.04 4.85
C SER A 226 13.79 2.21 3.56
N ARG A 227 13.42 0.94 3.66
CA ARG A 227 13.16 0.04 2.51
C ARG A 227 11.70 -0.31 2.32
N LEU A 228 10.82 0.35 3.06
CA LEU A 228 9.37 0.16 3.02
C LEU A 228 8.64 1.35 2.39
N TYR A 229 9.33 2.25 1.68
CA TYR A 229 8.70 3.38 0.98
C TYR A 229 7.66 2.95 -0.08
N SER A 230 7.72 1.70 -0.54
CA SER A 230 6.72 1.15 -1.47
C SER A 230 5.36 0.92 -0.84
N VAL A 231 5.29 0.80 0.49
CA VAL A 231 4.08 0.50 1.27
C VAL A 231 3.79 1.53 2.36
N LEU A 232 4.80 2.30 2.79
CA LEU A 232 4.73 3.37 3.78
C LEU A 232 5.15 4.72 3.19
N SER A 233 4.52 5.78 3.67
CA SER A 233 5.01 7.15 3.57
C SER A 233 5.81 7.47 4.83
N ILE A 234 7.13 7.56 4.69
CA ILE A 234 8.06 7.82 5.79
C ILE A 234 8.57 9.25 5.61
N PRO A 235 8.12 10.19 6.45
CA PRO A 235 8.52 11.59 6.32
C PRO A 235 10.00 11.79 6.72
N GLN A 236 10.61 12.84 6.18
CA GLN A 236 11.98 13.24 6.54
C GLN A 236 12.04 13.83 7.96
N CYS A 237 10.99 14.55 8.35
CA CYS A 237 10.85 15.13 9.68
C CYS A 237 10.37 14.05 10.66
N SER A 238 11.09 13.84 11.76
CA SER A 238 10.75 12.81 12.75
C SER A 238 9.44 13.05 13.50
N ASN A 239 8.89 14.27 13.43
CA ASN A 239 7.63 14.69 14.05
C ASN A 239 6.44 14.71 13.07
N GLU A 240 6.60 14.15 11.88
CA GLU A 240 5.51 13.94 10.93
C GLU A 240 5.01 12.50 10.99
N VAL A 241 3.72 12.32 10.67
CA VAL A 241 3.03 11.03 10.80
C VAL A 241 3.56 10.05 9.75
N ILE A 242 4.05 8.90 10.19
CA ILE A 242 4.29 7.76 9.30
C ILE A 242 2.92 7.19 8.91
N THR A 243 2.63 7.16 7.60
CA THR A 243 1.35 6.67 7.09
C THR A 243 1.55 5.51 6.11
N ARG A 244 0.47 4.79 5.83
CA ARG A 244 0.45 3.69 4.86
C ARG A 244 -0.02 4.25 3.53
N HIS A 245 0.51 3.73 2.42
CA HIS A 245 0.01 4.13 1.09
C HIS A 245 -1.40 3.64 0.81
N HIS A 246 -1.79 2.52 1.41
CA HIS A 246 -3.11 1.92 1.19
C HIS A 246 -3.52 1.03 2.37
N SER A 247 -4.83 0.94 2.63
CA SER A 247 -5.41 0.14 3.72
C SER A 247 -5.18 -1.36 3.54
N SER A 248 -5.06 -1.86 2.31
CA SER A 248 -4.81 -3.29 2.05
C SER A 248 -3.53 -3.83 2.68
N PHE A 249 -2.55 -2.96 2.95
CA PHE A 249 -1.33 -3.35 3.67
C PHE A 249 -1.60 -3.58 5.17
N GLU A 250 -2.47 -2.76 5.77
CA GLU A 250 -2.95 -2.97 7.14
C GLU A 250 -3.84 -4.23 7.22
N ASP A 251 -4.78 -4.40 6.28
CA ASP A 251 -5.61 -5.61 6.18
C ASP A 251 -4.74 -6.88 6.04
N PHE A 252 -3.59 -6.77 5.35
CA PHE A 252 -2.63 -7.85 5.21
C PHE A 252 -1.94 -8.16 6.54
N LEU A 253 -1.39 -7.15 7.22
CA LEU A 253 -0.64 -7.31 8.47
C LEU A 253 -1.50 -7.69 9.68
N THR A 254 -2.78 -7.35 9.65
CA THR A 254 -3.73 -7.65 10.74
C THR A 254 -4.41 -9.01 10.60
N ASP A 255 -4.22 -9.72 9.48
CA ASP A 255 -4.71 -11.08 9.26
C ASP A 255 -3.54 -12.08 9.27
N PRO A 256 -3.37 -12.85 10.36
CA PRO A 256 -2.29 -13.84 10.48
C PRO A 256 -2.30 -14.91 9.39
N ASN A 257 -3.46 -15.19 8.77
CA ASN A 257 -3.53 -16.16 7.67
C ASN A 257 -2.90 -15.60 6.38
N ARG A 258 -2.89 -14.27 6.23
CA ARG A 258 -2.30 -13.57 5.10
C ARG A 258 -0.84 -13.24 5.36
N SER A 259 -0.51 -12.59 6.48
CA SER A 259 0.85 -12.14 6.80
C SER A 259 1.79 -13.25 7.27
N GLY A 260 1.25 -14.29 7.91
CA GLY A 260 2.01 -15.42 8.41
C GLY A 260 2.91 -15.03 9.59
N ARG A 261 4.20 -14.75 9.32
CA ARG A 261 5.19 -14.40 10.35
C ARG A 261 5.24 -12.90 10.68
N TYR A 262 4.46 -12.10 9.96
CA TYR A 262 4.45 -10.63 10.02
C TYR A 262 3.22 -10.11 10.73
#